data_AF-A0A519TP93-F1
#
_entry.id   AF-A0A519TP93-F1
#
_cell.length_a   1.000
_cell.length_b   1.000
_cell.length_c   1.000
_cell.angle_alpha   90.00
_cell.angle_beta   90.00
_cell.angle_gamma   90.00
#
_symmetry.space_group_name_H-M   'P 1'
#
loop_
_entity.id
_entity.type
_entity.pdbx_description
1 polymer ?
#
loop_
_entity_poly.entity_id
_entity_poly.type
_entity_poly.pdbx_seq_one_letter_code
_entity_poly.pdbx_strand_id
1 'polypeptide(L)'
;FAANGTVSNYLGYLFTPGQPLRGTLNVTSHNFNVNEFMVDPVSEKPTAGAVQAAPAKADGVVPIPKFFDLVLNSKVDNVTYDNLKLQNAAGTVTVKNEVATLKNLTFNTLGATFGTTGSYNTQDLAHPKFDLGLNIQNLDFQKAFGAFNTVKALVPLAATVQGVFNTKFSASGEMGQDMLPKLSSLSGSGLFDIVKAAVLQSPTLTQIASLTTLPELKNLQVLNREVKAQIVNGNLVVQPFDLTVGDVKMTLGGSNSLAGILSYVAAINAPTGKLGTAVSSKLTALTGVQNIQGTDRVTLGLNIGGNLASPTVKLTSGALKDQGKAIVTNVVKTKLTSTLLDLANKNRAKTDSTQKATVLTQQNAQEQLQLEIQKRKLEAQEKAKQAIGKGLNSLFGGGRKATPAAAPADTTKP
;
A
#
# COMPACT_ATOMS: atom_id res chain seq x y z
N PHE A 1 -36.38 4.84 10.78
CA PHE A 1 -35.52 4.24 11.79
C PHE A 1 -36.37 3.52 12.83
N ALA A 2 -35.94 2.35 13.28
CA ALA A 2 -36.45 1.69 14.47
C ALA A 2 -35.26 1.33 15.38
N ALA A 3 -35.38 1.61 16.67
CA ALA A 3 -34.34 1.32 17.65
C ALA A 3 -34.95 0.65 18.89
N ASN A 4 -34.28 -0.36 19.42
CA ASN A 4 -34.62 -0.98 20.71
C ASN A 4 -33.36 -1.24 21.53
N GLY A 5 -33.48 -1.33 22.85
CA GLY A 5 -32.35 -1.63 23.72
C GLY A 5 -32.47 -0.96 25.08
N THR A 6 -31.33 -0.83 25.76
CA THR A 6 -31.26 -0.30 27.12
C THR A 6 -30.43 0.97 27.16
N VAL A 7 -30.92 1.97 27.87
CA VAL A 7 -30.21 3.20 28.20
C VAL A 7 -30.11 3.31 29.71
N SER A 8 -28.95 3.68 30.22
CA SER A 8 -28.67 3.88 31.64
C SER A 8 -27.93 5.19 31.86
N ASN A 9 -27.86 5.61 33.13
CA ASN A 9 -27.28 6.88 33.53
C ASN A 9 -27.97 8.12 32.94
N TYR A 10 -29.25 8.03 32.56
CA TYR A 10 -29.99 9.17 32.01
C TYR A 10 -30.19 10.29 33.04
N LEU A 11 -30.43 9.98 34.33
CA LEU A 11 -30.49 10.99 35.39
C LEU A 11 -29.13 11.67 35.60
N GLY A 12 -28.05 10.88 35.62
CA GLY A 12 -26.69 11.40 35.73
C GLY A 12 -26.33 12.31 34.57
N TYR A 13 -26.63 11.89 33.34
CA TYR A 13 -26.45 12.68 32.12
C TYR A 13 -27.23 14.00 32.13
N LEU A 14 -28.47 14.01 32.63
CA LEU A 14 -29.31 15.21 32.66
C LEU A 14 -28.96 16.18 33.79
N PHE A 15 -28.61 15.67 34.97
CA PHE A 15 -28.48 16.49 36.19
C PHE A 15 -27.05 16.67 36.69
N THR A 16 -26.08 15.87 36.20
CA THR A 16 -24.67 15.98 36.60
C THR A 16 -23.78 16.31 35.39
N PRO A 17 -23.22 17.53 35.31
CA PRO A 17 -22.34 17.91 34.21
C PRO A 17 -21.19 16.92 34.00
N GLY A 18 -21.01 16.48 32.75
CA GLY A 18 -19.90 15.61 32.35
C GLY A 18 -20.16 14.10 32.49
N GLN A 19 -21.30 13.68 33.03
CA GLN A 19 -21.62 12.25 33.10
C GLN A 19 -22.15 11.72 31.76
N PRO A 20 -21.65 10.57 31.26
CA PRO A 20 -22.06 10.06 29.96
C PRO A 20 -23.39 9.32 30.00
N LEU A 21 -24.20 9.48 28.94
CA LEU A 21 -25.32 8.59 28.68
C LEU A 21 -24.79 7.23 28.22
N ARG A 22 -25.20 6.16 28.89
CA ARG A 22 -24.74 4.80 28.61
C ARG A 22 -25.83 3.99 27.97
N GLY A 23 -25.48 3.09 27.06
CA GLY A 23 -26.51 2.23 26.49
C GLY A 23 -26.04 1.27 25.41
N THR A 24 -26.91 0.32 25.11
CA THR A 24 -26.76 -0.59 23.97
C THR A 24 -28.07 -0.62 23.22
N LEU A 25 -28.03 -0.29 21.94
CA LEU A 25 -29.18 -0.16 21.07
C LEU A 25 -28.98 -1.00 19.81
N ASN A 26 -30.02 -1.72 19.39
CA ASN A 26 -30.09 -2.29 18.06
C ASN A 26 -30.85 -1.31 17.17
N VAL A 27 -30.20 -0.83 16.11
CA VAL A 27 -30.72 0.19 15.21
C VAL A 27 -30.96 -0.42 13.84
N THR A 28 -32.17 -0.26 13.33
CA THR A 28 -32.56 -0.71 11.99
C THR A 28 -33.11 0.45 11.15
N SER A 29 -32.76 0.47 9.87
CA SER A 29 -33.33 1.44 8.93
C SER A 29 -33.32 0.90 7.50
N HIS A 30 -34.30 1.34 6.69
CA HIS A 30 -34.28 1.09 5.25
C HIS A 30 -33.34 2.04 4.51
N ASN A 31 -33.27 3.30 4.96
CA ASN A 31 -32.46 4.34 4.35
C ASN A 31 -31.75 5.15 5.43
N PHE A 32 -30.49 5.48 5.20
CA PHE A 32 -29.72 6.40 6.01
C PHE A 32 -28.82 7.24 5.11
N ASN A 33 -28.97 8.55 5.17
CA ASN A 33 -28.19 9.47 4.37
C ASN A 33 -27.18 10.17 5.27
N VAL A 34 -25.90 9.79 5.17
CA VAL A 34 -24.83 10.39 5.97
C VAL A 34 -24.61 11.85 5.56
N ASN A 35 -24.90 12.19 4.30
CA ASN A 35 -24.67 13.53 3.76
C ASN A 35 -25.49 14.60 4.49
N GLU A 36 -26.63 14.23 5.09
CA GLU A 36 -27.46 15.13 5.90
C GLU A 36 -26.76 15.59 7.18
N PHE A 37 -25.73 14.87 7.63
CA PHE A 37 -24.93 15.20 8.81
C PHE A 37 -23.62 15.90 8.45
N MET A 38 -23.23 15.90 7.18
CA MET A 38 -22.00 16.53 6.66
C MET A 38 -22.23 18.01 6.33
N VAL A 39 -22.96 18.70 7.20
CA VAL A 39 -23.29 20.12 7.06
C VAL A 39 -22.43 20.93 8.02
N ASP A 40 -22.05 22.14 7.61
CA ASP A 40 -21.27 23.02 8.47
C ASP A 40 -22.04 23.32 9.75
N PRO A 41 -21.47 23.10 10.95
CA PRO A 41 -22.16 23.39 12.21
C PRO A 41 -22.34 24.90 12.48
N VAL A 42 -22.00 25.77 11.52
CA VAL A 42 -21.92 27.23 11.69
C VAL A 42 -22.61 28.04 10.57
N SER A 43 -23.78 27.59 10.11
CA SER A 43 -24.78 28.46 9.49
C SER A 43 -26.07 27.66 9.45
N GLU A 44 -27.07 27.92 10.30
CA GLU A 44 -28.07 28.94 10.01
C GLU A 44 -28.90 29.19 11.27
N LYS A 45 -29.02 30.45 11.68
CA LYS A 45 -30.21 30.90 12.39
C LYS A 45 -31.35 30.88 11.37
N PRO A 46 -32.49 30.21 11.60
CA PRO A 46 -33.56 30.17 10.61
C PRO A 46 -34.11 31.59 10.42
N THR A 47 -33.89 32.17 9.24
CA THR A 47 -34.68 33.30 8.76
C THR A 47 -35.88 32.74 8.00
N ALA A 48 -37.08 33.08 8.44
CA ALA A 48 -38.32 32.71 7.76
C ALA A 48 -38.30 33.25 6.32
N GLY A 49 -38.29 32.37 5.31
CA GLY A 49 -38.44 32.74 3.90
C GLY A 49 -37.49 32.11 2.88
N ALA A 50 -36.58 31.20 3.26
CA ALA A 50 -35.68 30.57 2.27
C ALA A 50 -36.42 29.52 1.42
N VAL A 51 -36.57 29.83 0.14
CA VAL A 51 -37.04 28.94 -0.92
C VAL A 51 -36.06 27.78 -1.07
N GLN A 52 -36.61 26.58 -1.31
CA GLN A 52 -35.93 25.29 -1.52
C GLN A 52 -34.75 25.40 -2.51
N ALA A 53 -33.55 25.70 -2.00
CA ALA A 53 -32.32 25.63 -2.77
C ALA A 53 -31.82 24.19 -2.82
N ALA A 54 -31.15 23.82 -3.91
CA ALA A 54 -30.53 22.52 -4.11
C ALA A 54 -29.68 22.10 -2.88
N PRO A 55 -29.57 20.78 -2.57
CA PRO A 55 -28.88 20.33 -1.37
C PRO A 55 -27.49 20.95 -1.29
N ALA A 56 -27.22 21.65 -0.20
CA ALA A 56 -25.93 22.24 0.08
C ALA A 56 -24.85 21.16 -0.06
N LYS A 57 -23.75 21.53 -0.72
CA LYS A 57 -22.58 20.64 -0.82
C LYS A 57 -22.14 20.28 0.60
N ALA A 58 -21.98 18.99 0.84
CA ALA A 58 -21.53 18.45 2.12
C ALA A 58 -20.08 18.90 2.40
N ASP A 59 -19.91 20.01 3.14
CA ASP A 59 -18.61 20.65 3.41
C ASP A 59 -18.29 20.71 4.93
N GLY A 60 -19.02 19.97 5.78
CA GLY A 60 -18.83 19.96 7.23
C GLY A 60 -18.36 18.61 7.81
N VAL A 61 -17.50 18.69 8.84
CA VAL A 61 -17.11 17.55 9.69
C VAL A 61 -18.33 17.05 10.46
N VAL A 62 -18.55 15.74 10.51
CA VAL A 62 -19.62 15.13 11.32
C VAL A 62 -19.14 15.02 12.78
N PRO A 63 -19.55 15.88 13.72
CA PRO A 63 -19.06 15.80 15.09
C PRO A 63 -19.63 14.56 15.79
N ILE A 64 -18.78 13.80 16.47
CA ILE A 64 -19.24 12.74 17.37
C ILE A 64 -19.61 13.36 18.72
N PRO A 65 -20.87 13.20 19.19
CA PRO A 65 -21.33 13.89 20.39
C PRO A 65 -20.53 13.58 21.67
N LYS A 66 -20.34 14.59 22.52
CA LYS A 66 -19.75 14.47 23.86
C LYS A 66 -20.69 13.73 24.81
N PHE A 67 -20.11 13.10 25.83
CA PHE A 67 -20.84 12.46 26.93
C PHE A 67 -21.79 11.33 26.48
N PHE A 68 -21.41 10.59 25.44
CA PHE A 68 -22.05 9.32 25.10
C PHE A 68 -21.05 8.18 25.31
N ASP A 69 -21.58 7.05 25.79
CA ASP A 69 -20.93 5.75 25.84
C ASP A 69 -21.96 4.73 25.37
N LEU A 70 -22.19 4.73 24.06
CA LEU A 70 -23.24 3.97 23.40
C LEU A 70 -22.65 2.87 22.52
N VAL A 71 -23.28 1.70 22.53
CA VAL A 71 -23.02 0.61 21.58
C VAL A 71 -24.23 0.47 20.68
N LEU A 72 -24.05 0.72 19.39
CA LEU A 72 -25.09 0.65 18.37
C LEU A 72 -24.86 -0.57 17.48
N ASN A 73 -25.72 -1.58 17.56
CA ASN A 73 -25.74 -2.69 16.62
C ASN A 73 -26.64 -2.30 15.45
N SER A 74 -26.02 -1.91 14.34
CA SER A 74 -26.70 -1.27 13.23
C SER A 74 -26.92 -2.26 12.08
N LYS A 75 -28.13 -2.23 11.51
CA LYS A 75 -28.47 -2.87 10.23
C LYS A 75 -29.25 -1.88 9.37
N VAL A 76 -28.66 -1.47 8.26
CA VAL A 76 -29.23 -0.47 7.35
C VAL A 76 -29.22 -0.99 5.92
N ASP A 77 -30.37 -1.01 5.27
CA ASP A 77 -30.48 -1.60 3.92
C ASP A 77 -29.79 -0.72 2.88
N ASN A 78 -29.95 0.61 2.96
CA ASN A 78 -29.32 1.57 2.05
C ASN A 78 -28.67 2.72 2.83
N VAL A 79 -27.36 2.91 2.65
CA VAL A 79 -26.63 4.05 3.18
C VAL A 79 -26.10 4.88 2.02
N THR A 80 -26.37 6.18 2.04
CA THR A 80 -25.80 7.15 1.09
C THR A 80 -24.65 7.89 1.78
N TYR A 81 -23.47 7.87 1.18
CA TYR A 81 -22.28 8.60 1.63
C TYR A 81 -21.59 9.23 0.44
N ASP A 82 -21.54 10.56 0.38
CA ASP A 82 -21.12 11.34 -0.78
C ASP A 82 -21.80 10.82 -2.06
N ASN A 83 -21.02 10.31 -3.02
CA ASN A 83 -21.48 9.72 -4.27
C ASN A 83 -21.68 8.18 -4.20
N LEU A 84 -21.42 7.57 -3.04
CA LEU A 84 -21.50 6.13 -2.82
C LEU A 84 -22.88 5.71 -2.30
N LYS A 85 -23.37 4.61 -2.87
CA LYS A 85 -24.52 3.87 -2.34
C LYS A 85 -24.02 2.56 -1.75
N LEU A 86 -24.15 2.42 -0.45
CA LEU A 86 -23.80 1.21 0.29
C LEU A 86 -25.08 0.43 0.57
N GLN A 87 -25.08 -0.85 0.25
CA GLN A 87 -26.22 -1.74 0.43
C GLN A 87 -25.92 -2.74 1.54
N ASN A 88 -26.96 -3.13 2.28
CA ASN A 88 -26.90 -4.14 3.33
C ASN A 88 -25.80 -3.86 4.37
N ALA A 89 -25.71 -2.61 4.83
CA ALA A 89 -24.74 -2.21 5.84
C ALA A 89 -25.09 -2.80 7.20
N ALA A 90 -24.20 -3.58 7.79
CA ALA A 90 -24.40 -4.20 9.08
C ALA A 90 -23.11 -4.20 9.91
N GLY A 91 -23.19 -3.88 11.20
CA GLY A 91 -22.03 -3.89 12.10
C GLY A 91 -22.30 -3.19 13.43
N THR A 92 -21.29 -3.12 14.27
CA THR A 92 -21.38 -2.44 15.57
C THR A 92 -20.61 -1.13 15.54
N VAL A 93 -21.26 -0.05 15.95
CA VAL A 93 -20.63 1.27 16.14
C VAL A 93 -20.65 1.60 17.62
N THR A 94 -19.48 1.79 18.22
CA THR A 94 -19.36 2.31 19.59
C THR A 94 -19.06 3.79 19.55
N VAL A 95 -19.86 4.59 20.23
CA VAL A 95 -19.66 6.03 20.36
C VAL A 95 -19.21 6.32 21.79
N LYS A 96 -17.96 6.77 21.94
CA LYS A 96 -17.38 7.06 23.25
C LYS A 96 -16.35 8.16 23.15
N ASN A 97 -16.42 9.15 24.04
CA ASN A 97 -15.43 10.23 24.15
C ASN A 97 -15.14 10.92 22.80
N GLU A 98 -16.18 11.24 22.03
CA GLU A 98 -16.06 11.88 20.69
C GLU A 98 -15.33 10.99 19.66
N VAL A 99 -15.30 9.68 19.89
CA VAL A 99 -14.76 8.68 18.96
C VAL A 99 -15.85 7.69 18.58
N ALA A 100 -16.09 7.53 17.28
CA ALA A 100 -16.88 6.45 16.72
C ALA A 100 -15.96 5.29 16.33
N THR A 101 -16.14 4.12 16.94
CA THR A 101 -15.39 2.90 16.64
C THR A 101 -16.28 1.91 15.89
N LEU A 102 -15.88 1.55 14.69
CA LEU A 102 -16.58 0.59 13.83
C LEU A 102 -15.98 -0.80 14.01
N LYS A 103 -16.84 -1.78 14.29
CA LYS A 103 -16.47 -3.20 14.44
C LYS A 103 -17.31 -4.04 13.50
N ASN A 104 -16.63 -4.88 12.72
CA ASN A 104 -17.22 -5.82 11.76
C ASN A 104 -18.27 -5.17 10.86
N LEU A 105 -18.03 -3.94 10.39
CA LEU A 105 -18.96 -3.28 9.48
C LEU A 105 -18.83 -3.93 8.10
N THR A 106 -19.90 -4.53 7.59
CA THR A 106 -19.94 -5.10 6.25
C THR A 106 -20.99 -4.40 5.40
N PHE A 107 -20.72 -4.21 4.11
CA PHE A 107 -21.68 -3.66 3.14
C PHE A 107 -21.28 -4.04 1.72
N ASN A 108 -22.21 -3.88 0.78
CA ASN A 108 -21.96 -4.03 -0.65
C ASN A 108 -21.98 -2.66 -1.34
N THR A 109 -21.00 -2.40 -2.19
CA THR A 109 -21.02 -1.22 -3.06
C THR A 109 -20.16 -1.46 -4.30
N LEU A 110 -20.45 -0.76 -5.40
CA LEU A 110 -19.71 -0.88 -6.66
C LEU A 110 -19.63 -2.31 -7.24
N GLY A 111 -20.54 -3.20 -6.82
CA GLY A 111 -20.52 -4.63 -7.18
C GLY A 111 -19.51 -5.47 -6.38
N ALA A 112 -18.95 -4.93 -5.31
CA ALA A 112 -17.98 -5.57 -4.43
C ALA A 112 -18.51 -5.70 -3.01
N THR A 113 -17.87 -6.57 -2.21
CA THR A 113 -18.16 -6.73 -0.78
C THR A 113 -17.06 -6.07 0.03
N PHE A 114 -17.46 -5.22 0.98
CA PHE A 114 -16.58 -4.50 1.87
C PHE A 114 -16.79 -5.00 3.30
N GLY A 115 -15.69 -5.20 4.01
CA GLY A 115 -15.62 -5.33 5.44
C GLY A 115 -14.67 -4.27 5.98
N THR A 116 -15.12 -3.52 6.99
CA THR A 116 -14.38 -2.40 7.57
C THR A 116 -14.41 -2.47 9.09
N THR A 117 -13.27 -2.19 9.69
CA THR A 117 -13.12 -1.95 11.13
C THR A 117 -12.31 -0.70 11.32
N GLY A 118 -12.51 0.06 12.39
CA GLY A 118 -11.69 1.23 12.60
C GLY A 118 -12.27 2.23 13.58
N SER A 119 -11.74 3.44 13.53
CA SER A 119 -12.18 4.56 14.36
C SER A 119 -12.18 5.87 13.60
N TYR A 120 -13.06 6.77 14.04
CA TYR A 120 -13.15 8.15 13.62
C TYR A 120 -13.21 9.02 14.87
N ASN A 121 -12.22 9.89 15.06
CA ASN A 121 -12.00 10.71 16.25
C ASN A 121 -12.23 12.19 15.89
N THR A 122 -13.15 12.82 16.61
CA THR A 122 -13.52 14.23 16.43
C THR A 122 -13.26 15.08 17.68
N GLN A 123 -12.37 14.63 18.58
CA GLN A 123 -11.96 15.41 19.75
C GLN A 123 -11.31 16.74 19.34
N ASP A 124 -10.65 16.75 18.18
CA ASP A 124 -10.19 17.95 17.49
C ASP A 124 -10.97 18.08 16.16
N LEU A 125 -11.97 18.96 16.12
CA LEU A 125 -12.80 19.19 14.93
C LEU A 125 -12.04 19.89 13.80
N ALA A 126 -10.93 20.58 14.09
CA ALA A 126 -10.08 21.15 13.05
C ALA A 126 -9.23 20.07 12.37
N HIS A 127 -8.89 19.01 13.11
CA HIS A 127 -8.08 17.89 12.64
C HIS A 127 -8.67 16.53 13.02
N PRO A 128 -9.87 16.18 12.50
CA PRO A 128 -10.46 14.88 12.77
C PRO A 128 -9.58 13.77 12.21
N LYS A 129 -9.45 12.66 12.94
CA LYS A 129 -8.55 11.55 12.58
C LYS A 129 -9.33 10.29 12.32
N PHE A 130 -8.82 9.46 11.44
CA PHE A 130 -9.36 8.13 11.20
C PHE A 130 -8.26 7.07 11.20
N ASP A 131 -8.65 5.85 11.55
CA ASP A 131 -7.86 4.63 11.39
C ASP A 131 -8.82 3.54 10.91
N LEU A 132 -8.61 3.00 9.71
CA LEU A 132 -9.49 2.04 9.07
C LEU A 132 -8.70 0.82 8.59
N GLY A 133 -9.17 -0.36 8.96
CA GLY A 133 -8.88 -1.62 8.30
C GLY A 133 -9.95 -1.93 7.26
N LEU A 134 -9.55 -2.11 6.02
CA LEU A 134 -10.40 -2.43 4.87
C LEU A 134 -10.13 -3.87 4.42
N ASN A 135 -11.19 -4.62 4.21
CA ASN A 135 -11.19 -5.95 3.59
C ASN A 135 -12.21 -5.93 2.45
N ILE A 136 -11.72 -5.83 1.22
CA ILE A 136 -12.55 -5.65 0.03
C ILE A 136 -12.40 -6.88 -0.85
N GLN A 137 -13.52 -7.38 -1.39
CA GLN A 137 -13.57 -8.55 -2.24
C GLN A 137 -14.24 -8.22 -3.58
N ASN A 138 -13.63 -8.65 -4.68
CA ASN A 138 -14.11 -8.52 -6.06
C ASN A 138 -14.37 -7.08 -6.51
N LEU A 139 -13.52 -6.13 -6.14
CA LEU A 139 -13.64 -4.74 -6.58
C LEU A 139 -13.00 -4.55 -7.96
N ASP A 140 -13.75 -3.90 -8.85
CA ASP A 140 -13.30 -3.54 -10.19
C ASP A 140 -12.38 -2.30 -10.15
N PHE A 141 -11.26 -2.35 -10.88
CA PHE A 141 -10.27 -1.26 -10.93
C PHE A 141 -10.86 0.06 -11.46
N GLN A 142 -11.69 0.01 -12.50
CA GLN A 142 -12.25 1.22 -13.12
C GLN A 142 -13.36 1.81 -12.25
N LYS A 143 -14.19 0.98 -11.62
CA LYS A 143 -15.18 1.44 -10.65
C LYS A 143 -14.51 2.07 -9.42
N ALA A 144 -13.45 1.43 -8.91
CA ALA A 144 -12.68 1.99 -7.79
C ALA A 144 -12.05 3.34 -8.17
N PHE A 145 -11.45 3.42 -9.35
CA PHE A 145 -10.87 4.66 -9.87
C PHE A 145 -11.94 5.74 -10.05
N GLY A 146 -13.13 5.42 -10.58
CA GLY A 146 -14.20 6.39 -10.78
C GLY A 146 -14.76 6.94 -9.47
N ALA A 147 -14.93 6.06 -8.47
CA ALA A 147 -15.61 6.36 -7.22
C ALA A 147 -14.72 7.00 -6.15
N PHE A 148 -13.46 6.56 -6.01
CA PHE A 148 -12.60 6.97 -4.88
C PHE A 148 -11.50 7.93 -5.31
N ASN A 149 -11.55 9.17 -4.81
CA ASN A 149 -10.52 10.19 -5.08
C ASN A 149 -9.11 9.76 -4.61
N THR A 150 -9.02 9.02 -3.52
CA THR A 150 -7.75 8.44 -3.03
C THR A 150 -7.15 7.46 -4.04
N VAL A 151 -7.96 6.65 -4.72
CA VAL A 151 -7.48 5.73 -5.76
C VAL A 151 -7.00 6.52 -6.97
N LYS A 152 -7.75 7.55 -7.39
CA LYS A 152 -7.32 8.45 -8.50
C LYS A 152 -5.96 9.07 -8.24
N ALA A 153 -5.72 9.55 -7.02
CA ALA A 153 -4.49 10.24 -6.68
C ALA A 153 -3.31 9.28 -6.47
N LEU A 154 -3.51 8.15 -5.79
CA LEU A 154 -2.42 7.25 -5.39
C LEU A 154 -2.09 6.19 -6.45
N VAL A 155 -3.11 5.70 -7.15
CA VAL A 155 -2.99 4.63 -8.16
C VAL A 155 -3.59 5.08 -9.49
N PRO A 156 -3.05 6.14 -10.12
CA PRO A 156 -3.67 6.68 -11.32
C PRO A 156 -3.63 5.72 -12.54
N LEU A 157 -2.78 4.69 -12.50
CA LEU A 157 -2.78 3.63 -13.51
C LEU A 157 -4.08 2.82 -13.52
N ALA A 158 -4.85 2.80 -12.42
CA ALA A 158 -6.09 2.03 -12.32
C ALA A 158 -7.13 2.45 -13.37
N ALA A 159 -7.00 3.65 -13.95
CA ALA A 159 -7.83 4.12 -15.06
C ALA A 159 -7.74 3.22 -16.31
N THR A 160 -6.58 2.63 -16.58
CA THR A 160 -6.31 1.83 -17.79
C THR A 160 -6.25 0.33 -17.51
N VAL A 161 -6.51 -0.08 -16.27
CA VAL A 161 -6.54 -1.48 -15.86
C VAL A 161 -7.98 -1.99 -15.90
N GLN A 162 -8.21 -3.05 -16.64
CA GLN A 162 -9.48 -3.76 -16.66
C GLN A 162 -9.36 -5.04 -15.82
N GLY A 163 -10.30 -5.25 -14.90
CA GLY A 163 -10.32 -6.46 -14.08
C GLY A 163 -10.70 -6.20 -12.63
N VAL A 164 -10.51 -7.20 -11.78
CA VAL A 164 -10.95 -7.19 -10.39
C VAL A 164 -9.84 -7.60 -9.44
N PHE A 165 -9.90 -7.04 -8.22
CA PHE A 165 -8.96 -7.32 -7.16
C PHE A 165 -9.66 -7.42 -5.80
N ASN A 166 -8.99 -8.11 -4.88
CA ASN A 166 -9.30 -8.11 -3.46
C ASN A 166 -8.24 -7.27 -2.74
N THR A 167 -8.55 -6.74 -1.56
CA THR A 167 -7.54 -6.08 -0.75
C THR A 167 -7.79 -6.24 0.74
N LYS A 168 -6.69 -6.39 1.49
CA LYS A 168 -6.67 -6.19 2.94
C LYS A 168 -5.69 -5.06 3.21
N PHE A 169 -6.22 -3.89 3.57
CA PHE A 169 -5.43 -2.67 3.67
C PHE A 169 -5.79 -1.90 4.93
N SER A 170 -4.79 -1.50 5.72
CA SER A 170 -4.96 -0.55 6.80
C SER A 170 -4.58 0.84 6.33
N ALA A 171 -5.38 1.85 6.65
CA ALA A 171 -5.12 3.24 6.32
C ALA A 171 -5.55 4.14 7.48
N SER A 172 -4.69 5.10 7.83
CA SER A 172 -4.96 6.12 8.83
C SER A 172 -4.50 7.48 8.32
N GLY A 173 -5.08 8.53 8.90
CA GLY A 173 -4.76 9.90 8.53
C GLY A 173 -5.71 10.92 9.14
N GLU A 174 -5.57 12.16 8.71
CA GLU A 174 -6.52 13.24 8.95
C GLU A 174 -7.63 13.21 7.90
N MET A 175 -8.84 13.54 8.33
CA MET A 175 -9.97 13.82 7.48
C MET A 175 -10.06 15.33 7.23
N GLY A 176 -10.35 15.72 6.00
CA GLY A 176 -10.65 17.09 5.62
C GLY A 176 -12.01 17.52 6.14
N GLN A 177 -12.31 18.81 6.02
CA GLN A 177 -13.61 19.36 6.38
C GLN A 177 -14.72 18.87 5.44
N ASP A 178 -14.34 18.48 4.22
CA ASP A 178 -15.17 17.81 3.21
C ASP A 178 -15.39 16.30 3.48
N MET A 179 -14.98 15.81 4.65
CA MET A 179 -14.97 14.39 5.03
C MET A 179 -14.17 13.48 4.07
N LEU A 180 -13.29 14.05 3.24
CA LEU A 180 -12.37 13.28 2.41
C LEU A 180 -11.03 13.10 3.14
N PRO A 181 -10.33 11.97 2.96
CA PRO A 181 -9.01 11.81 3.53
C PRO A 181 -8.02 12.86 3.01
N LYS A 182 -7.36 13.57 3.93
CA LYS A 182 -6.29 14.50 3.59
C LYS A 182 -5.08 13.72 3.12
N LEU A 183 -4.90 13.65 1.79
CA LEU A 183 -3.97 12.73 1.14
C LEU A 183 -2.52 12.82 1.67
N SER A 184 -2.04 14.00 2.03
CA SER A 184 -0.68 14.21 2.55
C SER A 184 -0.44 13.62 3.94
N SER A 185 -1.50 13.38 4.71
CA SER A 185 -1.44 12.75 6.04
C SER A 185 -1.61 11.24 5.99
N LEU A 186 -2.01 10.69 4.83
CA LEU A 186 -2.32 9.27 4.69
C LEU A 186 -1.08 8.42 4.98
N SER A 187 -1.27 7.44 5.83
CA SER A 187 -0.33 6.34 6.06
C SER A 187 -1.09 5.03 6.07
N GLY A 188 -0.46 3.96 5.64
CA GLY A 188 -1.17 2.68 5.57
C GLY A 188 -0.32 1.59 4.96
N SER A 189 -0.78 0.35 5.09
CA SER A 189 -0.10 -0.78 4.49
C SER A 189 -1.08 -1.90 4.22
N GLY A 190 -0.81 -2.70 3.21
CA GLY A 190 -1.67 -3.82 2.91
C GLY A 190 -1.25 -4.60 1.69
N LEU A 191 -2.18 -5.47 1.31
CA LEU A 191 -2.04 -6.40 0.21
C LEU A 191 -3.17 -6.14 -0.79
N PHE A 192 -2.83 -6.17 -2.06
CA PHE A 192 -3.75 -6.22 -3.18
C PHE A 192 -3.62 -7.59 -3.83
N ASP A 193 -4.68 -8.38 -3.82
CA ASP A 193 -4.74 -9.66 -4.51
C ASP A 193 -5.45 -9.46 -5.85
N ILE A 194 -4.67 -9.43 -6.92
CA ILE A 194 -5.15 -9.27 -8.28
C ILE A 194 -5.65 -10.63 -8.75
N VAL A 195 -6.98 -10.79 -8.79
CA VAL A 195 -7.63 -11.99 -9.32
C VAL A 195 -7.38 -12.08 -10.83
N LYS A 196 -7.71 -11.00 -11.54
CA LYS A 196 -7.45 -10.83 -12.97
C LYS A 196 -7.35 -9.36 -13.30
N ALA A 197 -6.31 -8.98 -14.03
CA ALA A 197 -6.16 -7.65 -14.58
C ALA A 197 -5.53 -7.72 -15.98
N ALA A 198 -6.00 -6.84 -16.86
CA ALA A 198 -5.40 -6.56 -18.15
C ALA A 198 -5.05 -5.08 -18.19
N VAL A 199 -3.76 -4.78 -18.38
CA VAL A 199 -3.28 -3.42 -18.60
C VAL A 199 -3.22 -3.19 -20.10
N LEU A 200 -4.12 -2.36 -20.60
CA LEU A 200 -4.25 -2.07 -22.02
C LEU A 200 -3.72 -0.67 -22.32
N GLN A 201 -3.09 -0.51 -23.49
CA GLN A 201 -2.72 0.80 -24.06
C GLN A 201 -1.90 1.71 -23.12
N SER A 202 -1.12 1.14 -22.20
CA SER A 202 -0.29 1.95 -21.30
C SER A 202 0.88 2.58 -22.06
N PRO A 203 1.05 3.92 -22.01
CA PRO A 203 2.21 4.59 -22.59
C PRO A 203 3.53 4.07 -22.00
N THR A 204 3.52 3.73 -20.71
CA THR A 204 4.70 3.18 -20.02
C THR A 204 5.06 1.80 -20.57
N LEU A 205 4.08 0.90 -20.72
CA LEU A 205 4.32 -0.43 -21.29
C LEU A 205 4.73 -0.36 -22.76
N THR A 206 4.17 0.58 -23.52
CA THR A 206 4.56 0.82 -24.91
C THR A 206 6.02 1.25 -25.00
N GLN A 207 6.47 2.17 -24.14
CA GLN A 207 7.88 2.57 -24.10
C GLN A 207 8.79 1.41 -23.67
N ILE A 208 8.40 0.63 -22.66
CA ILE A 208 9.15 -0.56 -22.23
C ILE A 208 9.30 -1.56 -23.39
N ALA A 209 8.20 -1.89 -24.07
CA ALA A 209 8.19 -2.81 -25.20
C ALA A 209 9.08 -2.33 -26.35
N SER A 210 8.99 -1.04 -26.72
CA SER A 210 9.83 -0.45 -27.77
C SER A 210 11.31 -0.43 -27.40
N LEU A 211 11.63 -0.10 -26.15
CA LEU A 211 13.00 -0.01 -25.66
C LEU A 211 13.68 -1.36 -25.50
N THR A 212 12.91 -2.39 -25.11
CA THR A 212 13.39 -3.77 -24.94
C THR A 212 13.23 -4.62 -26.20
N THR A 213 12.59 -4.09 -27.25
CA THR A 213 12.20 -4.82 -28.46
C THR A 213 11.32 -6.06 -28.22
N LEU A 214 10.55 -6.04 -27.12
CA LEU A 214 9.63 -7.12 -26.72
C LEU A 214 8.17 -6.67 -26.90
N PRO A 215 7.54 -6.90 -28.07
CA PRO A 215 6.18 -6.46 -28.33
C PRO A 215 5.14 -7.08 -27.40
N GLU A 216 5.40 -8.27 -26.84
CA GLU A 216 4.52 -8.94 -25.89
C GLU A 216 4.31 -8.13 -24.59
N LEU A 217 5.21 -7.20 -24.26
CA LEU A 217 5.09 -6.36 -23.07
C LEU A 217 4.11 -5.19 -23.22
N LYS A 218 3.60 -4.93 -24.42
CA LYS A 218 2.61 -3.85 -24.66
C LYS A 218 1.29 -4.09 -23.94
N ASN A 219 0.90 -5.36 -23.80
CA ASN A 219 -0.33 -5.78 -23.13
C ASN A 219 0.03 -6.76 -22.01
N LEU A 220 -0.16 -6.33 -20.77
CA LEU A 220 0.11 -7.20 -19.62
C LEU A 220 -1.18 -7.80 -19.12
N GLN A 221 -1.20 -9.13 -19.02
CA GLN A 221 -2.21 -9.85 -18.26
C GLN A 221 -1.60 -10.30 -16.93
N VAL A 222 -2.30 -10.00 -15.85
CA VAL A 222 -1.94 -10.35 -14.49
C VAL A 222 -3.05 -11.22 -13.94
N LEU A 223 -2.70 -12.43 -13.50
CA LEU A 223 -3.64 -13.41 -12.97
C LEU A 223 -3.11 -13.92 -11.64
N ASN A 224 -3.95 -13.92 -10.61
CA ASN A 224 -3.64 -14.43 -9.27
C ASN A 224 -2.27 -13.92 -8.76
N ARG A 225 -2.18 -12.61 -8.50
CA ARG A 225 -0.96 -11.97 -8.00
C ARG A 225 -1.20 -11.11 -6.79
N GLU A 226 -0.47 -11.40 -5.74
CA GLU A 226 -0.40 -10.54 -4.56
C GLU A 226 0.63 -9.44 -4.76
N VAL A 227 0.21 -8.20 -4.50
CA VAL A 227 1.05 -7.00 -4.53
C VAL A 227 0.96 -6.33 -3.17
N LYS A 228 2.08 -6.26 -2.47
CA LYS A 228 2.18 -5.54 -1.19
C LYS A 228 2.44 -4.07 -1.46
N ALA A 229 1.73 -3.21 -0.76
CA ALA A 229 1.90 -1.77 -0.88
C ALA A 229 1.82 -1.08 0.47
N GLN A 230 2.46 0.08 0.55
CA GLN A 230 2.48 0.93 1.73
C GLN A 230 2.26 2.38 1.30
N ILE A 231 1.53 3.14 2.09
CA ILE A 231 1.39 4.59 1.94
C ILE A 231 2.18 5.23 3.08
N VAL A 232 3.04 6.18 2.73
CA VAL A 232 3.84 6.95 3.68
C VAL A 232 3.70 8.44 3.34
N ASN A 233 2.95 9.18 4.16
CA ASN A 233 2.62 10.60 3.96
C ASN A 233 2.04 10.87 2.56
N GLY A 234 1.08 10.06 2.14
CA GLY A 234 0.46 10.15 0.83
C GLY A 234 1.30 9.62 -0.33
N ASN A 235 2.55 9.20 -0.12
CA ASN A 235 3.32 8.55 -1.18
C ASN A 235 3.04 7.05 -1.15
N LEU A 236 2.61 6.51 -2.28
CA LEU A 236 2.42 5.07 -2.44
C LEU A 236 3.77 4.42 -2.77
N VAL A 237 4.12 3.38 -2.03
CA VAL A 237 5.28 2.51 -2.27
C VAL A 237 4.76 1.11 -2.57
N VAL A 238 5.10 0.59 -3.73
CA VAL A 238 4.76 -0.76 -4.19
C VAL A 238 5.98 -1.65 -4.02
N GLN A 239 5.83 -2.71 -3.22
CA GLN A 239 6.92 -3.67 -3.01
C GLN A 239 7.19 -4.47 -4.29
N PRO A 240 8.41 -5.00 -4.47
CA PRO A 240 8.73 -5.80 -5.65
C PRO A 240 7.80 -7.00 -5.79
N PHE A 241 7.24 -7.17 -6.98
CA PHE A 241 6.44 -8.34 -7.34
C PHE A 241 6.81 -8.85 -8.73
N ASP A 242 6.59 -10.15 -8.95
CA ASP A 242 6.95 -10.84 -10.19
C ASP A 242 5.75 -11.05 -11.11
N LEU A 243 5.95 -10.76 -12.38
CA LEU A 243 5.04 -11.00 -13.50
C LEU A 243 5.69 -11.91 -14.52
N THR A 244 4.89 -12.66 -15.26
CA THR A 244 5.36 -13.55 -16.33
C THR A 244 4.45 -13.39 -17.53
N VAL A 245 5.06 -13.13 -18.68
CA VAL A 245 4.38 -12.91 -19.97
C VAL A 245 5.05 -13.82 -20.99
N GLY A 246 4.42 -14.93 -21.34
CA GLY A 246 5.07 -15.96 -22.15
C GLY A 246 6.36 -16.46 -21.52
N ASP A 247 7.47 -16.30 -22.23
CA ASP A 247 8.83 -16.66 -21.80
C ASP A 247 9.59 -15.50 -21.15
N VAL A 248 8.95 -14.35 -20.92
CA VAL A 248 9.56 -13.16 -20.28
C VAL A 248 9.12 -13.08 -18.82
N LYS A 249 10.09 -12.99 -17.91
CA LYS A 249 9.84 -12.73 -16.48
C LYS A 249 10.15 -11.27 -16.17
N MET A 250 9.25 -10.59 -15.48
CA MET A 250 9.41 -9.18 -15.11
C MET A 250 9.22 -9.00 -13.61
N THR A 251 10.18 -8.41 -12.92
CA THR A 251 10.02 -7.95 -11.53
C THR A 251 9.82 -6.44 -11.54
N LEU A 252 8.78 -5.93 -10.88
CA LEU A 252 8.46 -4.50 -10.82
C LEU A 252 8.32 -4.04 -9.37
N GLY A 253 8.84 -2.88 -9.03
CA GLY A 253 8.63 -2.22 -7.74
C GLY A 253 8.97 -0.73 -7.81
N GLY A 254 8.45 0.08 -6.88
CA GLY A 254 8.66 1.52 -6.95
C GLY A 254 7.72 2.34 -6.09
N SER A 255 7.51 3.60 -6.49
CA SER A 255 6.64 4.53 -5.78
C SER A 255 5.94 5.53 -6.70
N ASN A 256 4.74 5.95 -6.29
CA ASN A 256 4.03 7.12 -6.81
C ASN A 256 4.01 8.21 -5.74
N SER A 257 4.30 9.46 -6.12
CA SER A 257 4.03 10.61 -5.27
C SER A 257 2.62 11.15 -5.48
N LEU A 258 2.13 11.95 -4.53
CA LEU A 258 0.87 12.72 -4.69
C LEU A 258 0.88 13.67 -5.89
N ALA A 259 2.06 14.11 -6.33
CA ALA A 259 2.21 14.94 -7.52
C ALA A 259 2.15 14.12 -8.82
N GLY A 260 1.83 12.82 -8.76
CA GLY A 260 1.76 11.93 -9.91
C GLY A 260 3.13 11.58 -10.50
N ILE A 261 4.22 11.81 -9.75
CA ILE A 261 5.58 11.46 -10.19
C ILE A 261 5.81 9.97 -9.94
N LEU A 262 6.22 9.28 -11.00
CA LEU A 262 6.56 7.86 -10.98
C LEU A 262 8.05 7.69 -10.65
N SER A 263 8.37 6.70 -9.82
CA SER A 263 9.74 6.27 -9.58
C SER A 263 9.74 4.75 -9.40
N TYR A 264 9.83 4.03 -10.51
CA TYR A 264 9.82 2.56 -10.54
C TYR A 264 11.09 2.00 -11.15
N VAL A 265 11.37 0.77 -10.75
CA VAL A 265 12.41 -0.06 -11.34
C VAL A 265 11.77 -1.36 -11.81
N ALA A 266 12.10 -1.75 -13.04
CA ALA A 266 11.73 -3.04 -13.58
C ALA A 266 12.99 -3.85 -13.91
N ALA A 267 12.95 -5.15 -13.64
CA ALA A 267 13.95 -6.11 -14.12
C ALA A 267 13.26 -7.09 -15.06
N ILE A 268 13.67 -7.13 -16.32
CA ILE A 268 13.06 -7.97 -17.36
C ILE A 268 14.06 -9.03 -17.77
N ASN A 269 13.76 -10.29 -17.47
CA ASN A 269 14.53 -11.45 -17.90
C ASN A 269 13.86 -12.06 -19.14
N ALA A 270 14.54 -12.00 -20.29
CA ALA A 270 14.06 -12.46 -21.59
C ALA A 270 15.11 -13.31 -22.31
N PRO A 271 14.73 -14.20 -23.25
CA PRO A 271 15.69 -14.91 -24.09
C PRO A 271 16.46 -13.96 -25.00
N THR A 272 17.76 -14.19 -25.16
CA THR A 272 18.63 -13.30 -25.95
C THR A 272 18.20 -13.21 -27.40
N GLY A 273 17.71 -14.31 -27.97
CA GLY A 273 17.22 -14.35 -29.37
C GLY A 273 15.99 -13.47 -29.63
N LYS A 274 15.27 -13.05 -28.58
CA LYS A 274 14.15 -12.09 -28.70
C LYS A 274 14.59 -10.64 -28.57
N LEU A 275 15.81 -10.38 -28.10
CA LEU A 275 16.34 -9.04 -27.94
C LEU A 275 16.99 -8.59 -29.25
N GLY A 276 16.57 -7.44 -29.76
CA GLY A 276 17.13 -6.87 -30.98
C GLY A 276 18.61 -6.51 -30.86
N THR A 277 19.30 -6.43 -32.00
CA THR A 277 20.72 -6.05 -32.09
C THR A 277 20.99 -4.67 -31.46
N ALA A 278 20.03 -3.74 -31.57
CA ALA A 278 20.10 -2.41 -30.96
C ALA A 278 20.07 -2.42 -29.43
N VAL A 279 19.34 -3.37 -28.82
CA VAL A 279 19.32 -3.53 -27.35
C VAL A 279 20.63 -4.15 -26.90
N SER A 280 21.12 -5.14 -27.65
CA SER A 280 22.40 -5.80 -27.37
C SER A 280 23.57 -4.80 -27.43
N SER A 281 23.63 -3.94 -28.45
CA SER A 281 24.71 -2.94 -28.58
C SER A 281 24.66 -1.87 -27.47
N LYS A 282 23.46 -1.38 -27.11
CA LYS A 282 23.30 -0.47 -25.97
C LYS A 282 23.68 -1.12 -24.65
N LEU A 283 23.33 -2.39 -24.48
CA LEU A 283 23.67 -3.14 -23.29
C LEU A 283 25.19 -3.34 -23.20
N THR A 284 25.87 -3.71 -24.28
CA THR A 284 27.33 -3.77 -24.35
C THR A 284 27.97 -2.42 -24.04
N ALA A 285 27.44 -1.31 -24.56
CA ALA A 285 27.95 0.03 -24.28
C ALA A 285 27.77 0.45 -22.80
N LEU A 286 26.65 0.06 -22.18
CA LEU A 286 26.32 0.43 -20.80
C LEU A 286 27.01 -0.44 -19.75
N THR A 287 27.39 -1.67 -20.11
CA THR A 287 27.85 -2.68 -19.15
C THR A 287 29.24 -3.26 -19.45
N GLY A 288 29.77 -2.98 -20.64
CA GLY A 288 31.05 -3.51 -21.10
C GLY A 288 31.02 -5.00 -21.51
N VAL A 289 29.88 -5.70 -21.42
CA VAL A 289 29.82 -7.12 -21.81
C VAL A 289 29.64 -7.26 -23.31
N GLN A 290 30.69 -7.78 -23.95
CA GLN A 290 30.76 -7.95 -25.41
C GLN A 290 30.06 -9.23 -25.90
N ASN A 291 29.88 -10.25 -25.05
CA ASN A 291 29.36 -11.57 -25.44
C ASN A 291 28.03 -11.92 -24.77
N ILE A 292 26.98 -11.17 -25.11
CA ILE A 292 25.61 -11.46 -24.70
C ILE A 292 25.04 -12.65 -25.50
N GLN A 293 25.55 -12.85 -26.71
CA GLN A 293 25.16 -13.89 -27.68
C GLN A 293 25.40 -15.34 -27.21
N GLY A 294 26.26 -15.55 -26.20
CA GLY A 294 26.53 -16.88 -25.64
C GLY A 294 25.67 -17.27 -24.44
N THR A 295 24.68 -16.43 -24.09
CA THR A 295 23.76 -16.70 -22.97
C THR A 295 22.36 -16.91 -23.49
N ASP A 296 21.67 -17.95 -23.01
CA ASP A 296 20.30 -18.25 -23.44
C ASP A 296 19.31 -17.13 -23.07
N ARG A 297 19.60 -16.40 -21.98
CA ARG A 297 18.72 -15.37 -21.40
C ARG A 297 19.52 -14.20 -20.81
N VAL A 298 18.92 -13.01 -20.85
CA VAL A 298 19.48 -11.76 -20.36
C VAL A 298 18.48 -11.05 -19.46
N THR A 299 18.97 -10.41 -18.39
CA THR A 299 18.16 -9.54 -17.52
C THR A 299 18.45 -8.07 -17.80
N LEU A 300 17.44 -7.33 -18.22
CA LEU A 300 17.47 -5.89 -18.48
C LEU A 300 16.92 -5.14 -17.26
N GLY A 301 17.72 -4.26 -16.67
CA GLY A 301 17.24 -3.32 -15.65
C GLY A 301 16.72 -2.03 -16.32
N LEU A 302 15.54 -1.57 -15.91
CA LEU A 302 14.90 -0.35 -16.40
C LEU A 302 14.55 0.57 -15.23
N ASN A 303 14.84 1.87 -15.40
CA ASN A 303 14.29 2.93 -14.57
C ASN A 303 13.09 3.55 -15.29
N ILE A 304 11.98 3.67 -14.58
CA ILE A 304 10.74 4.25 -15.06
C ILE A 304 10.46 5.49 -14.20
N GLY A 305 10.47 6.66 -14.83
CA GLY A 305 10.22 7.95 -14.21
C GLY A 305 9.19 8.78 -14.97
N GLY A 306 9.14 10.08 -14.68
CA GLY A 306 8.19 11.01 -15.30
C GLY A 306 6.82 10.95 -14.62
N ASN A 307 5.76 11.18 -15.38
CA ASN A 307 4.37 11.04 -14.94
C ASN A 307 3.63 10.06 -15.87
N LEU A 308 2.37 9.74 -15.57
CA LEU A 308 1.60 8.79 -16.39
C LEU A 308 1.33 9.25 -17.83
N ALA A 309 1.20 10.56 -18.07
CA ALA A 309 0.97 11.10 -19.40
C ALA A 309 2.25 11.06 -20.26
N SER A 310 3.39 11.32 -19.62
CA SER A 310 4.71 11.40 -20.25
C SER A 310 5.71 10.57 -19.43
N PRO A 311 5.63 9.23 -19.46
CA PRO A 311 6.59 8.39 -18.77
C PRO A 311 7.95 8.50 -19.45
N THR A 312 9.01 8.27 -18.68
CA THR A 312 10.37 8.19 -19.18
C THR A 312 10.97 6.86 -18.79
N VAL A 313 11.29 6.02 -19.77
CA VAL A 313 11.89 4.69 -19.54
C VAL A 313 13.33 4.69 -20.02
N LYS A 314 14.27 4.32 -19.15
CA LYS A 314 15.71 4.27 -19.46
C LYS A 314 16.30 2.92 -19.04
N LEU A 315 17.21 2.37 -19.84
CA LEU A 315 18.04 1.24 -19.40
C LEU A 315 18.95 1.68 -18.25
N THR A 316 19.15 0.78 -17.31
CA THR A 316 20.11 0.95 -16.21
C THR A 316 21.36 0.11 -16.47
N SER A 317 22.51 0.58 -16.00
CA SER A 317 23.79 -0.13 -16.08
C SER A 317 23.87 -1.36 -15.16
N GLY A 318 22.85 -1.63 -14.33
CA GLY A 318 22.80 -2.79 -13.42
C GLY A 318 22.44 -4.12 -14.09
N ALA A 319 22.31 -4.15 -15.42
CA ALA A 319 22.13 -5.40 -16.13
C ALA A 319 23.46 -6.17 -16.11
N LEU A 320 23.55 -7.32 -15.40
CA LEU A 320 24.20 -8.58 -15.83
C LEU A 320 24.39 -9.60 -14.70
N LYS A 321 24.20 -10.88 -15.09
CA LYS A 321 24.49 -12.15 -14.41
C LYS A 321 23.88 -12.32 -12.99
N ASP A 322 22.74 -13.01 -12.95
CA ASP A 322 22.14 -13.67 -11.77
C ASP A 322 21.74 -12.85 -10.53
N GLN A 323 21.52 -11.53 -10.63
CA GLN A 323 21.12 -10.70 -9.46
C GLN A 323 19.95 -9.72 -9.68
N GLY A 324 19.05 -9.98 -10.63
CA GLY A 324 17.91 -9.08 -10.95
C GLY A 324 16.98 -8.78 -9.76
N LYS A 325 16.69 -9.78 -8.91
CA LYS A 325 15.86 -9.58 -7.69
C LYS A 325 16.56 -8.71 -6.64
N ALA A 326 17.88 -8.80 -6.50
CA ALA A 326 18.63 -8.03 -5.52
C ALA A 326 18.62 -6.54 -5.86
N ILE A 327 18.70 -6.18 -7.14
CA ILE A 327 18.68 -4.79 -7.61
C ILE A 327 17.31 -4.14 -7.35
N VAL A 328 16.21 -4.80 -7.73
CA VAL A 328 14.86 -4.25 -7.49
C VAL A 328 14.57 -4.17 -5.99
N THR A 329 14.96 -5.20 -5.22
CA THR A 329 14.81 -5.20 -3.76
C THR A 329 15.61 -4.08 -3.10
N ASN A 330 16.83 -3.82 -3.56
CA ASN A 330 17.67 -2.75 -3.01
C ASN A 330 17.14 -1.37 -3.34
N VAL A 331 16.64 -1.12 -4.56
CA VAL A 331 16.06 0.20 -4.89
C VAL A 331 14.78 0.46 -4.11
N VAL A 332 13.90 -0.54 -4.00
CA VAL A 332 12.68 -0.38 -3.19
C VAL A 332 13.00 -0.22 -1.71
N LYS A 333 13.97 -0.97 -1.16
CA LYS A 333 14.45 -0.76 0.21
C LYS A 333 15.03 0.64 0.40
N THR A 334 15.88 1.12 -0.52
CA THR A 334 16.46 2.46 -0.44
C THR A 334 15.39 3.55 -0.53
N LYS A 335 14.37 3.39 -1.39
CA LYS A 335 13.28 4.36 -1.51
C LYS A 335 12.35 4.35 -0.29
N LEU A 336 12.07 3.18 0.26
CA LEU A 336 11.35 3.04 1.54
C LEU A 336 12.14 3.70 2.67
N THR A 337 13.44 3.41 2.78
CA THR A 337 14.31 4.01 3.80
C THR A 337 14.45 5.51 3.60
N SER A 338 14.58 6.01 2.36
CA SER A 338 14.71 7.45 2.10
C SER A 338 13.42 8.19 2.39
N THR A 339 12.26 7.63 2.05
CA THR A 339 10.95 8.23 2.37
C THR A 339 10.67 8.24 3.88
N LEU A 340 11.08 7.19 4.59
CA LEU A 340 11.05 7.14 6.06
C LEU A 340 12.07 8.11 6.70
N LEU A 341 13.24 8.28 6.11
CA LEU A 341 14.27 9.21 6.59
C LEU A 341 13.89 10.67 6.34
N ASP A 342 13.27 10.97 5.19
CA ASP A 342 12.70 12.29 4.89
C ASP A 342 11.56 12.64 5.84
N LEU A 343 10.74 11.64 6.25
CA LEU A 343 9.75 11.80 7.32
C LEU A 343 10.44 12.15 8.65
N ALA A 344 11.47 11.39 9.05
CA ALA A 344 12.21 11.65 10.28
C ALA A 344 12.82 13.06 10.26
N ASN A 345 13.41 13.49 9.14
CA ASN A 345 14.03 14.80 8.99
C ASN A 345 13.01 15.95 8.90
N LYS A 346 11.85 15.77 8.24
CA LYS A 346 10.75 16.76 8.24
C LYS A 346 10.09 16.90 9.60
N ASN A 347 9.97 15.81 10.36
CA ASN A 347 9.49 15.86 11.73
C ASN A 347 10.51 16.57 12.62
N ARG A 348 11.82 16.28 12.48
CA ARG A 348 12.88 17.04 13.17
C ARG A 348 12.86 18.54 12.85
N ALA A 349 12.66 18.92 11.59
CA ALA A 349 12.56 20.32 11.18
C ALA A 349 11.30 21.04 11.70
N LYS A 350 10.21 20.31 12.02
CA LYS A 350 9.03 20.86 12.68
C LYS A 350 9.14 20.88 14.21
N THR A 351 9.96 20.00 14.80
CA THR A 351 10.18 19.93 16.26
C THR A 351 11.31 20.85 16.74
N ASP A 352 12.16 21.38 15.85
CA ASP A 352 13.26 22.30 16.20
C ASP A 352 12.84 23.78 16.45
N SER A 353 11.54 24.08 16.51
CA SER A 353 11.04 25.43 16.83
C SER A 353 10.41 25.57 18.22
N THR A 354 10.32 24.52 19.05
CA THR A 354 9.92 24.66 20.45
C THR A 354 10.73 23.75 21.39
N GLN A 355 11.63 24.40 22.12
CA GLN A 355 12.40 23.99 23.30
C GLN A 355 12.04 22.65 23.96
N LYS A 356 12.99 21.69 23.94
CA LYS A 356 13.45 20.88 25.10
C LYS A 356 14.66 20.00 24.72
N ALA A 357 15.82 20.63 24.63
CA ALA A 357 17.07 20.06 24.10
C ALA A 357 17.90 19.18 25.06
N THR A 358 17.39 18.76 26.23
CA THR A 358 18.25 18.08 27.22
C THR A 358 17.81 16.66 27.60
N VAL A 359 16.57 16.25 27.28
CA VAL A 359 16.08 14.88 27.58
C VAL A 359 16.16 13.96 26.35
N LEU A 360 16.06 14.52 25.14
CA LEU A 360 16.09 13.77 23.87
C LEU A 360 17.48 13.22 23.51
N THR A 361 18.57 13.86 23.94
CA THR A 361 19.92 13.43 23.54
C THR A 361 20.33 12.09 24.14
N GLN A 362 19.79 11.72 25.31
CA GLN A 362 20.07 10.43 25.97
C GLN A 362 19.17 9.28 25.46
N GLN A 363 17.89 9.54 25.15
CA GLN A 363 17.02 8.55 24.50
C GLN A 363 17.39 8.32 23.03
N ASN A 364 17.80 9.37 22.30
CA ASN A 364 18.21 9.26 20.89
C ASN A 364 19.53 8.49 20.71
N ALA A 365 20.46 8.59 21.67
CA ALA A 365 21.67 7.77 21.66
C ALA A 365 21.36 6.27 21.89
N GLN A 366 20.36 5.96 22.73
CA GLN A 366 19.92 4.58 22.98
C GLN A 366 19.14 4.00 21.79
N GLU A 367 18.26 4.77 21.13
CA GLU A 367 17.56 4.31 19.92
C GLU A 367 18.50 4.15 18.72
N GLN A 368 19.49 5.05 18.55
CA GLN A 368 20.51 4.89 17.52
C GLN A 368 21.40 3.68 17.79
N LEU A 369 21.79 3.44 19.06
CA LEU A 369 22.55 2.25 19.43
C LEU A 369 21.71 0.97 19.24
N GLN A 370 20.40 0.99 19.53
CA GLN A 370 19.49 -0.14 19.27
C GLN A 370 19.30 -0.42 17.77
N LEU A 371 19.19 0.62 16.94
CA LEU A 371 19.13 0.52 15.48
C LEU A 371 20.45 0.00 14.89
N GLU A 372 21.60 0.43 15.42
CA GLU A 372 22.93 -0.06 15.05
C GLU A 372 23.11 -1.53 15.47
N ILE A 373 22.67 -1.90 16.68
CA ILE A 373 22.69 -3.27 17.18
C ILE A 373 21.76 -4.18 16.35
N GLN A 374 20.58 -3.70 15.95
CA GLN A 374 19.68 -4.46 15.08
C GLN A 374 20.25 -4.62 13.67
N LYS A 375 20.84 -3.55 13.10
CA LYS A 375 21.53 -3.59 11.80
C LYS A 375 22.71 -4.56 11.83
N ARG A 376 23.56 -4.51 12.87
CA ARG A 376 24.68 -5.43 13.07
C ARG A 376 24.23 -6.87 13.32
N LYS A 377 23.13 -7.09 14.05
CA LYS A 377 22.54 -8.43 14.22
C LYS A 377 22.03 -8.98 12.89
N LEU A 378 21.35 -8.19 12.08
CA LEU A 378 20.88 -8.58 10.74
C LEU A 378 22.05 -8.87 9.78
N GLU A 379 23.07 -8.03 9.77
CA GLU A 379 24.28 -8.23 8.98
C GLU A 379 25.09 -9.45 9.46
N ALA A 380 25.14 -9.71 10.76
CA ALA A 380 25.76 -10.90 11.35
C ALA A 380 24.95 -12.17 11.06
N GLN A 381 23.61 -12.11 11.04
CA GLN A 381 22.74 -13.22 10.68
C GLN A 381 22.87 -13.57 9.20
N GLU A 382 22.97 -12.56 8.32
CA GLU A 382 23.25 -12.73 6.89
C GLU A 382 24.64 -13.33 6.67
N LYS A 383 25.68 -12.84 7.36
CA LYS A 383 27.04 -13.40 7.28
C LYS A 383 27.12 -14.82 7.85
N ALA A 384 26.42 -15.13 8.94
CA ALA A 384 26.35 -16.47 9.50
C ALA A 384 25.62 -17.45 8.57
N LYS A 385 24.52 -17.03 7.93
CA LYS A 385 23.83 -17.83 6.90
C LYS A 385 24.71 -18.07 5.67
N GLN A 386 25.49 -17.08 5.24
CA GLN A 386 26.45 -17.22 4.14
C GLN A 386 27.64 -18.12 4.50
N ALA A 387 28.12 -18.10 5.74
CA ALA A 387 29.18 -18.97 6.23
C ALA A 387 28.72 -20.43 6.38
N ILE A 388 27.50 -20.65 6.90
CA ILE A 388 26.88 -21.98 7.02
C ILE A 388 26.62 -22.57 5.63
N GLY A 389 26.15 -21.78 4.67
CA GLY A 389 25.97 -22.21 3.27
C GLY A 389 27.28 -22.59 2.57
N LYS A 390 28.40 -21.90 2.89
CA LYS A 390 29.73 -22.24 2.35
C LYS A 390 30.35 -23.49 3.00
N GLY A 391 30.14 -23.68 4.31
CA GLY A 391 30.64 -24.87 5.03
C GLY A 391 29.89 -26.17 4.68
N LEU A 392 28.59 -26.09 4.40
CA LEU A 392 27.80 -27.23 3.93
C LEU A 392 28.21 -27.67 2.51
N ASN A 393 28.53 -26.75 1.61
CA ASN A 393 28.99 -27.10 0.27
C ASN A 393 30.41 -27.71 0.26
N SER A 394 31.28 -27.38 1.22
CA SER A 394 32.60 -28.02 1.35
C SER A 394 32.55 -29.40 2.00
N LEU A 395 31.53 -29.71 2.81
CA LEU A 395 31.38 -31.02 3.48
C LEU A 395 30.71 -32.09 2.61
N PHE A 396 29.89 -31.69 1.62
CA PHE A 396 29.11 -32.63 0.80
C PHE A 396 29.51 -32.64 -0.69
N GLY A 397 30.48 -31.83 -1.10
CA GLY A 397 30.82 -31.56 -2.51
C GLY A 397 32.19 -32.05 -3.00
N GLY A 398 32.82 -33.05 -2.37
CA GLY A 398 34.17 -33.50 -2.73
C GLY A 398 34.31 -35.00 -3.01
N GLY A 399 34.25 -35.38 -4.30
CA GLY A 399 35.10 -36.46 -4.85
C GLY A 399 34.48 -37.85 -5.06
N ARG A 400 33.83 -38.07 -6.21
CA ARG A 400 33.77 -39.39 -6.87
C ARG A 400 34.76 -39.40 -8.05
N LYS A 401 35.61 -40.44 -8.07
CA LYS A 401 36.65 -40.90 -9.05
C LYS A 401 38.07 -40.82 -8.44
N ALA A 402 38.92 -41.85 -8.45
CA ALA A 402 39.00 -43.07 -9.25
C ALA A 402 39.65 -44.23 -8.47
N THR A 403 39.34 -45.47 -8.87
CA THR A 403 39.89 -46.74 -8.36
C THR A 403 41.40 -46.86 -8.66
N PRO A 404 42.26 -47.39 -7.76
CA PRO A 404 43.67 -47.64 -8.06
C PRO A 404 43.90 -48.92 -8.87
N ALA A 405 44.88 -48.90 -9.76
CA ALA A 405 45.43 -50.07 -10.44
C ALA A 405 46.19 -50.99 -9.44
N ALA A 406 46.06 -52.29 -9.65
CA ALA A 406 46.73 -53.33 -8.86
C ALA A 406 48.22 -53.47 -9.21
N ALA A 407 49.05 -53.75 -8.21
CA ALA A 407 50.44 -54.22 -8.34
C ALA A 407 50.71 -55.31 -7.26
N PRO A 408 51.71 -56.19 -7.47
CA PRO A 408 51.58 -57.64 -7.27
C PRO A 408 51.85 -58.13 -5.84
N ALA A 409 51.34 -59.33 -5.55
CA ALA A 409 51.63 -60.09 -4.35
C ALA A 409 53.08 -60.60 -4.37
N ASP A 410 53.82 -60.37 -3.30
CA ASP A 410 55.08 -61.05 -3.01
C ASP A 410 54.89 -61.89 -1.73
N THR A 411 55.00 -63.20 -1.90
CA THR A 411 54.87 -64.21 -0.85
C THR A 411 56.12 -65.09 -0.85
N THR A 412 57.02 -64.88 0.11
CA THR A 412 57.95 -65.90 0.63
C THR A 412 58.25 -65.58 2.11
N LYS A 413 57.61 -66.27 3.08
CA LYS A 413 58.02 -67.51 3.81
C LYS A 413 58.95 -67.25 5.03
N PRO A 414 58.96 -68.08 6.10
CA PRO A 414 58.97 -69.55 6.11
C PRO A 414 57.66 -70.26 6.48
#